data_AF-A0A178KLM1-F1
#
_entry.id   AF-A0A178KLM1-F1
#
_cell.length_a   1.000
_cell.length_b   1.000
_cell.length_c   1.000
_cell.angle_alpha   90.00
_cell.angle_beta   90.00
_cell.angle_gamma   90.00
#
_symmetry.space_group_name_H-M   'P 1'
#
loop_
_entity.id
_entity.type
_entity.pdbx_description
1 polymer ?
#
loop_
_entity_poly.entity_id
_entity_poly.type
_entity_poly.pdbx_seq_one_letter_code
_entity_poly.pdbx_strand_id
1 'polypeptide(L)'
;MNLNNKDGLQTIKSMLDMIREIGIDLDERNVQEKLYVLEMKYNIKAVIDAAKQCGLEINKDDVKTAITAVTINFDSCDGNLEHHLLSILESQSHSLYKKAIKTTPEFQQLLYMVGEAVDYRK
;
A
#
# COMPACT_ATOMS: atom_id res chain seq x y z
N MET A 1 32.47 -9.30 -34.60
CA MET A 1 32.02 -8.16 -33.77
C MET A 1 30.93 -8.70 -32.85
N ASN A 2 31.22 -8.93 -31.57
CA ASN A 2 30.27 -9.55 -30.62
C ASN A 2 30.48 -8.94 -29.23
N LEU A 3 30.29 -7.62 -29.13
CA LEU A 3 30.48 -6.83 -27.91
C LEU A 3 29.15 -6.54 -27.18
N ASN A 4 28.00 -6.81 -27.79
CA ASN A 4 26.71 -6.39 -27.25
C ASN A 4 26.15 -7.28 -26.12
N ASN A 5 26.69 -8.49 -25.93
CA ASN A 5 26.18 -9.43 -24.92
C ASN A 5 26.82 -9.26 -23.54
N LYS A 6 28.09 -8.81 -23.46
CA LYS A 6 28.79 -8.64 -22.17
C LYS A 6 28.30 -7.41 -21.41
N ASP A 7 28.05 -6.31 -22.12
CA ASP A 7 27.57 -5.06 -21.53
C ASP A 7 26.11 -5.21 -21.07
N GLY A 8 25.28 -5.92 -21.84
CA GLY A 8 23.93 -6.32 -21.43
C GLY A 8 23.93 -7.21 -20.18
N LEU A 9 24.82 -8.21 -20.12
CA LEU A 9 24.92 -9.10 -18.96
C LEU A 9 25.36 -8.36 -17.70
N GLN A 10 26.26 -7.38 -17.81
CA GLN A 10 26.68 -6.57 -16.67
C GLN A 10 25.59 -5.62 -16.20
N THR A 11 24.84 -5.03 -17.13
CA THR A 11 23.68 -4.20 -16.80
C THR A 11 22.64 -5.01 -16.01
N ILE A 12 22.34 -6.24 -16.47
CA ILE A 12 21.43 -7.14 -15.77
C ILE A 12 21.96 -7.48 -14.38
N LYS A 13 23.25 -7.79 -14.22
CA LYS A 13 23.83 -8.07 -12.89
C LYS A 13 23.69 -6.89 -11.94
N SER A 14 24.04 -5.69 -12.37
CA SER A 14 23.88 -4.48 -11.54
C SER A 14 22.43 -4.23 -11.16
N MET A 15 21.48 -4.49 -12.06
CA MET A 15 20.04 -4.41 -11.74
C MET A 15 19.62 -5.44 -10.68
N LEU A 16 20.07 -6.69 -10.81
CA LEU A 16 19.75 -7.74 -9.84
C LEU A 16 20.38 -7.46 -8.47
N ASP A 17 21.56 -6.86 -8.43
CA ASP A 17 22.21 -6.49 -7.17
C ASP A 17 21.48 -5.34 -6.47
N MET A 18 21.01 -4.32 -7.22
CA MET A 18 20.14 -3.27 -6.68
C MET A 18 18.82 -3.83 -6.13
N ILE A 19 18.25 -4.83 -6.81
CA ILE A 19 17.03 -5.53 -6.36
C ILE A 19 17.28 -6.30 -5.05
N ARG A 20 18.44 -6.95 -4.92
CA ARG A 20 18.83 -7.62 -3.67
C ARG A 20 19.09 -6.66 -2.51
N GLU A 21 19.66 -5.48 -2.79
CA GLU A 21 19.90 -4.45 -1.75
C GLU A 21 18.61 -3.95 -1.09
N ILE A 22 17.48 -3.93 -1.83
CA ILE A 22 16.16 -3.63 -1.26
C ILE A 22 15.48 -4.85 -0.61
N GLY A 23 16.23 -5.96 -0.47
CA GLY A 23 15.83 -7.18 0.22
C GLY A 23 14.91 -8.08 -0.59
N ILE A 24 15.00 -8.04 -1.93
CA ILE A 24 14.34 -9.00 -2.82
C ILE A 24 15.35 -10.09 -3.17
N ASP A 25 15.25 -11.25 -2.51
CA ASP A 25 15.89 -12.47 -2.97
C ASP A 25 15.07 -12.95 -4.17
N LEU A 26 15.70 -13.11 -5.33
CA LEU A 26 15.03 -13.41 -6.61
C LEU A 26 14.45 -14.85 -6.68
N ASP A 27 14.04 -15.40 -5.55
CA ASP A 27 13.15 -16.55 -5.50
C ASP A 27 11.70 -16.10 -5.67
N GLU A 28 10.89 -16.95 -6.30
CA GLU A 28 9.51 -16.62 -6.70
C GLU A 28 8.64 -16.17 -5.53
N ARG A 29 8.83 -16.75 -4.33
CA ARG A 29 8.02 -16.43 -3.15
C ARG A 29 8.38 -15.07 -2.60
N ASN A 30 9.68 -14.80 -2.41
CA ASN A 30 10.15 -13.52 -1.91
C ASN A 30 9.81 -12.36 -2.85
N VAL A 31 9.92 -12.56 -4.18
CA VAL A 31 9.51 -11.56 -5.17
C VAL A 31 8.00 -11.26 -5.07
N GLN A 32 7.15 -12.28 -5.00
CA GLN A 32 5.70 -12.10 -4.87
C GLN A 32 5.33 -11.34 -3.58
N GLU A 33 5.90 -11.73 -2.45
CA GLU A 33 5.67 -11.04 -1.17
C GLU A 33 6.09 -9.57 -1.23
N LYS A 34 7.24 -9.27 -1.84
CA LYS A 34 7.76 -7.91 -1.94
C LYS A 34 6.95 -7.05 -2.90
N LEU A 35 6.49 -7.61 -4.00
CA LEU A 35 5.58 -6.93 -4.93
C LEU A 35 4.25 -6.60 -4.26
N TYR A 36 3.67 -7.55 -3.51
CA TYR A 36 2.44 -7.31 -2.74
C TYR A 36 2.63 -6.17 -1.72
N VAL A 37 3.73 -6.15 -0.97
CA VAL A 37 4.01 -5.06 -0.02
C VAL A 37 4.19 -3.71 -0.73
N LEU A 38 4.83 -3.69 -1.90
CA LEU A 38 5.02 -2.47 -2.68
C LEU A 38 3.68 -1.92 -3.21
N GLU A 39 2.83 -2.79 -3.72
CA GLU A 39 1.47 -2.45 -4.16
C GLU A 39 0.63 -1.89 -3.01
N MET A 40 0.68 -2.54 -1.83
CA MET A 40 0.00 -2.03 -0.64
C MET A 40 0.49 -0.63 -0.25
N LYS A 41 1.80 -0.36 -0.28
CA LYS A 41 2.34 0.98 -0.01
C LYS A 41 1.85 2.03 -1.02
N TYR A 42 1.75 1.65 -2.30
CA TYR A 42 1.18 2.52 -3.33
C TYR A 42 -0.30 2.84 -3.04
N ASN A 43 -1.09 1.83 -2.70
CA ASN A 43 -2.51 1.99 -2.38
C ASN A 43 -2.72 2.86 -1.13
N ILE A 44 -1.96 2.61 -0.05
CA ILE A 44 -1.99 3.45 1.17
C ILE A 44 -1.73 4.91 0.81
N LYS A 45 -0.71 5.19 -0.01
CA LYS A 45 -0.38 6.55 -0.41
C LYS A 45 -1.53 7.20 -1.18
N ALA A 46 -2.12 6.51 -2.14
CA ALA A 46 -3.25 7.01 -2.91
C ALA A 46 -4.46 7.36 -2.01
N VAL A 47 -4.79 6.48 -1.06
CA VAL A 47 -5.90 6.71 -0.11
C VAL A 47 -5.58 7.85 0.88
N ILE A 48 -4.33 7.96 1.35
CA ILE A 48 -3.90 9.10 2.19
C ILE A 48 -4.03 10.41 1.43
N ASP A 49 -3.66 10.44 0.15
CA ASP A 49 -3.75 11.65 -0.66
C ASP A 49 -5.21 12.04 -0.92
N ALA A 50 -6.11 11.07 -1.16
CA ALA A 50 -7.55 11.31 -1.21
C ALA A 50 -8.09 11.87 0.13
N ALA A 51 -7.67 11.30 1.27
CA ALA A 51 -8.07 11.78 2.59
C ALA A 51 -7.65 13.25 2.83
N LYS A 52 -6.44 13.62 2.41
CA LYS A 52 -5.96 15.02 2.47
C LYS A 52 -6.78 15.94 1.57
N GLN A 53 -7.15 15.50 0.37
CA GLN A 53 -7.98 16.30 -0.55
C GLN A 53 -9.37 16.57 0.03
N CYS A 54 -9.91 15.62 0.81
CA CYS A 54 -11.13 15.82 1.59
C CYS A 54 -10.96 16.71 2.84
N GLY A 55 -9.74 17.16 3.16
CA GLY A 55 -9.45 17.95 4.36
C GLY A 55 -9.48 17.13 5.66
N LEU A 56 -9.34 15.81 5.59
CA LEU A 56 -9.35 14.95 6.77
C LEU A 56 -8.04 15.05 7.55
N GLU A 57 -8.15 15.08 8.87
CA GLU A 57 -7.00 14.99 9.78
C GLU A 57 -6.51 13.54 9.86
N ILE A 58 -5.58 13.18 8.98
CA ILE A 58 -5.05 11.81 8.84
C ILE A 58 -4.42 11.24 10.11
N ASN A 59 -4.09 12.08 11.10
CA ASN A 59 -3.52 11.64 12.38
C ASN A 59 -4.57 11.05 13.33
N LYS A 60 -5.87 11.30 13.08
CA LYS A 60 -6.96 10.78 13.93
C LYS A 60 -7.18 9.28 13.67
N ASP A 61 -7.47 8.54 14.74
CA ASP A 61 -7.59 7.08 14.71
C ASP A 61 -8.74 6.59 13.82
N ASP A 62 -9.87 7.31 13.80
CA ASP A 62 -11.01 7.03 12.93
C ASP A 62 -10.66 7.20 11.43
N VAL A 63 -9.88 8.24 11.10
CA VAL A 63 -9.37 8.46 9.74
C VAL A 63 -8.34 7.40 9.36
N LYS A 64 -7.40 7.04 10.24
CA LYS A 64 -6.45 5.93 10.01
C LYS A 64 -7.18 4.61 9.78
N THR A 65 -8.23 4.37 10.54
CA THR A 65 -9.11 3.19 10.42
C THR A 65 -9.85 3.18 9.07
N ALA A 66 -10.40 4.32 8.66
CA ALA A 66 -11.08 4.45 7.36
C ALA A 66 -10.10 4.24 6.19
N ILE A 67 -8.91 4.85 6.24
CA ILE A 67 -7.84 4.67 5.24
C ILE A 67 -7.48 3.18 5.14
N THR A 68 -7.32 2.50 6.26
CA THR A 68 -7.02 1.06 6.31
C THR A 68 -8.13 0.24 5.63
N ALA A 69 -9.39 0.53 5.97
CA ALA A 69 -10.52 -0.20 5.41
C ALA A 69 -10.71 0.01 3.89
N VAL A 70 -10.47 1.23 3.40
CA VAL A 70 -10.49 1.53 1.97
C VAL A 70 -9.31 0.86 1.26
N THR A 71 -8.11 0.86 1.87
CA THR A 71 -6.91 0.22 1.29
C THR A 71 -7.09 -1.29 1.10
N ILE A 72 -7.68 -1.99 2.07
CA ILE A 72 -7.97 -3.44 1.94
C ILE A 72 -8.93 -3.72 0.80
N ASN A 73 -9.81 -2.76 0.49
CA ASN A 73 -10.82 -2.90 -0.55
C ASN A 73 -10.51 -2.01 -1.75
N PHE A 74 -9.23 -1.69 -1.99
CA PHE A 74 -8.84 -0.67 -2.97
C PHE A 74 -9.42 -0.94 -4.36
N ASP A 75 -9.30 -2.18 -4.84
CA ASP A 75 -9.83 -2.59 -6.16
C ASP A 75 -11.36 -2.54 -6.23
N SER A 76 -12.05 -2.63 -5.10
CA SER A 76 -13.52 -2.56 -5.02
C SER A 76 -14.04 -1.13 -4.94
N CYS A 77 -13.17 -0.12 -4.93
CA CYS A 77 -13.56 1.29 -4.79
C CYS A 77 -13.78 2.01 -6.13
N ASP A 78 -13.51 1.35 -7.27
CA ASP A 78 -13.69 1.91 -8.63
C ASP A 78 -13.12 3.32 -8.82
N GLY A 79 -12.02 3.63 -8.11
CA GLY A 79 -11.36 4.95 -8.13
C GLY A 79 -12.03 6.06 -7.31
N ASN A 80 -13.16 5.80 -6.64
CA ASN A 80 -13.91 6.78 -5.86
C ASN A 80 -13.52 6.76 -4.37
N LEU A 81 -12.22 6.98 -4.11
CA LEU A 81 -11.63 6.81 -2.78
C LEU A 81 -12.20 7.81 -1.76
N GLU A 82 -12.42 9.05 -2.16
CA GLU A 82 -12.97 10.12 -1.33
C GLU A 82 -14.36 9.76 -0.80
N HIS A 83 -15.24 9.29 -1.69
CA HIS A 83 -16.60 8.90 -1.31
C HIS A 83 -16.60 7.76 -0.29
N HIS A 84 -15.77 6.74 -0.49
CA HIS A 84 -15.69 5.61 0.42
C HIS A 84 -15.08 5.99 1.78
N LEU A 85 -14.07 6.86 1.79
CA LEU A 85 -13.50 7.40 3.03
C LEU A 85 -14.57 8.12 3.86
N LEU A 86 -15.29 9.06 3.24
CA LEU A 86 -16.34 9.82 3.92
C LEU A 86 -17.48 8.92 4.38
N SER A 87 -17.93 7.99 3.53
CA SER A 87 -19.04 7.07 3.85
C SER A 87 -18.72 6.15 5.03
N ILE A 88 -17.46 5.73 5.18
CA ILE A 88 -17.02 4.92 6.32
C ILE A 88 -16.97 5.77 7.61
N LEU A 89 -16.47 7.00 7.53
CA LEU A 89 -16.43 7.92 8.67
C LEU A 89 -17.84 8.31 9.15
N GLU A 90 -18.78 8.48 8.24
CA GLU A 90 -20.19 8.75 8.56
C GLU A 90 -20.90 7.53 9.15
N SER A 91 -20.48 6.31 8.80
CA SER A 91 -21.13 5.09 9.26
C SER A 91 -20.20 3.89 9.38
N GLN A 92 -19.95 3.47 10.63
CA GLN A 92 -19.27 2.21 10.93
C GLN A 92 -20.03 0.96 10.44
N SER A 93 -21.25 1.12 9.93
CA SER A 93 -22.01 0.01 9.33
C SER A 93 -21.68 -0.26 7.87
N HIS A 94 -20.83 0.58 7.25
CA HIS A 94 -20.44 0.51 5.84
C HIS A 94 -19.87 -0.87 5.47
N SER A 95 -20.26 -1.38 4.31
CA SER A 95 -19.94 -2.74 3.87
C SER A 95 -18.43 -2.98 3.74
N LEU A 96 -17.68 -2.01 3.19
CA LEU A 96 -16.23 -2.09 3.06
C LEU A 96 -15.53 -2.15 4.42
N TYR A 97 -15.98 -1.36 5.40
CA TYR A 97 -15.45 -1.42 6.75
C TYR A 97 -15.68 -2.79 7.39
N LYS A 98 -16.91 -3.32 7.29
CA LYS A 98 -17.24 -4.66 7.80
C LYS A 98 -16.44 -5.77 7.10
N LYS A 99 -16.13 -5.61 5.81
CA LYS A 99 -15.32 -6.57 5.05
C LYS A 99 -13.86 -6.50 5.50
N ALA A 100 -13.33 -5.29 5.66
CA ALA A 100 -11.96 -5.04 6.10
C ALA A 100 -11.67 -5.58 7.52
N ILE A 101 -12.54 -5.33 8.51
CA ILE A 101 -12.27 -5.80 9.88
C ILE A 101 -12.33 -7.34 10.03
N LYS A 102 -12.95 -8.04 9.07
CA LYS A 102 -12.99 -9.51 9.03
C LYS A 102 -11.68 -10.12 8.53
N THR A 103 -10.83 -9.37 7.83
CA THR A 103 -9.47 -9.80 7.46
C THR A 103 -8.49 -9.44 8.57
N THR A 104 -8.77 -9.91 9.80
CA THR A 104 -8.14 -9.39 11.04
C THR A 104 -6.60 -9.27 11.01
N PRO A 105 -5.81 -10.25 10.51
CA PRO A 105 -4.36 -10.12 10.47
C PRO A 105 -3.87 -9.04 9.49
N GLU A 106 -4.45 -9.02 8.28
CA GLU A 106 -4.13 -8.05 7.24
C GLU A 106 -4.56 -6.63 7.66
N PHE A 107 -5.72 -6.51 8.30
CA PHE A 107 -6.21 -5.26 8.85
C PHE A 107 -5.26 -4.66 9.89
N GLN A 108 -4.79 -5.47 10.84
CA GLN A 108 -3.83 -5.02 11.86
C GLN A 108 -2.49 -4.60 11.23
N GLN A 109 -2.00 -5.38 10.27
CA GLN A 109 -0.76 -5.08 9.57
C GLN A 109 -0.86 -3.76 8.79
N LEU A 110 -1.94 -3.56 8.04
CA LEU A 110 -2.15 -2.33 7.28
C LEU A 110 -2.40 -1.13 8.19
N LEU A 111 -3.13 -1.30 9.29
CA LEU A 111 -3.32 -0.23 10.27
C LEU A 111 -1.98 0.25 10.85
N TYR A 112 -1.06 -0.68 11.12
CA TYR A 112 0.30 -0.36 11.53
C TYR A 112 1.05 0.41 10.43
N MET A 113 1.03 -0.07 9.18
CA MET A 113 1.68 0.61 8.05
C MET A 113 1.12 2.02 7.79
N VAL A 114 -0.20 2.20 7.93
CA VAL A 114 -0.87 3.51 7.84
C VAL A 114 -0.39 4.41 8.98
N GLY A 115 -0.31 3.88 10.20
CA GLY A 115 0.28 4.59 11.35
C GLY A 115 1.67 5.11 11.05
N GLU A 116 2.58 4.25 10.58
CA GLU A 116 3.93 4.65 10.18
C GLU A 116 3.89 5.72 9.07
N ALA A 117 3.15 5.49 7.98
CA ALA A 117 3.09 6.40 6.84
C ALA A 117 2.58 7.81 7.20
N VAL A 118 1.69 7.89 8.19
CA VAL A 118 1.13 9.15 8.68
C VAL A 118 2.04 9.82 9.71
N ASP A 119 2.66 9.06 10.61
CA ASP A 119 3.44 9.58 11.74
C ASP A 119 4.88 9.99 11.37
N TYR A 120 5.41 9.57 10.21
CA TYR A 120 6.75 9.94 9.69
C TYR A 120 6.95 11.44 9.36
N ARG A 121 6.01 12.32 9.74
CA ARG A 121 6.10 13.79 9.59
C ARG A 121 6.34 14.52 10.92
N LYS A 122 7.18 13.98 11.80
CA LYS A 122 7.76 14.70 12.95
C LYS A 122 9.21 15.08 12.71
#